data_AF-A0AAN6JBE3-F1
#
_entry.id   AF-A0AAN6JBE3-F1
#
_cell.length_a   1.000
_cell.length_b   1.000
_cell.length_c   1.000
_cell.angle_alpha   90.00
_cell.angle_beta   90.00
_cell.angle_gamma   90.00
#
_symmetry.space_group_name_H-M   'P 1'
#
loop_
_entity.id
_entity.type
_entity.pdbx_description
1 polymer ?
#
loop_
_entity_poly.entity_id
_entity_poly.type
_entity_poly.pdbx_seq_one_letter_code
_entity_poly.pdbx_strand_id
1 'polypeptide(L)'
;MANDDNTSSPPRTSEQDPAQSATFAERLAHAAEEATQSTNRLSTLTDSHAMASETQTEINRRRAAHKTAYYAFAEAAEHRRQRVCSLMVRNACSNGLKKQNEKAIADGTGDVAALTAQNEEIRLGLRQLNRENAAVVDEAKRDIEVQRKWDAFYALRSDEPPGV
;
A
#
# COMPACT_ATOMS: atom_id res chain seq x y z
N MET A 1 10.67 61.55 34.08
CA MET A 1 11.15 61.72 32.70
C MET A 1 12.58 61.22 32.65
N ALA A 2 12.79 60.07 32.02
CA ALA A 2 14.09 59.57 31.56
C ALA A 2 13.77 58.51 30.50
N ASN A 3 14.22 58.77 29.27
CA ASN A 3 14.16 57.85 28.14
C ASN A 3 15.22 56.78 28.33
N ASP A 4 14.94 55.52 27.99
CA ASP A 4 15.97 54.56 27.62
C ASP A 4 15.45 53.67 26.47
N ASP A 5 15.89 54.02 25.27
CA ASP A 5 15.81 53.24 24.04
C ASP A 5 16.62 51.94 24.19
N ASN A 6 15.95 50.79 24.29
CA ASN A 6 16.60 49.49 24.28
C ASN A 6 16.67 48.93 22.84
N THR A 7 17.61 49.43 22.05
CA THR A 7 17.97 48.80 20.76
C THR A 7 19.12 47.81 21.00
N SER A 8 18.76 46.57 21.32
CA SER A 8 19.72 45.46 21.42
C SER A 8 20.19 45.07 20.01
N SER A 9 21.45 45.38 19.69
CA SER A 9 22.16 44.84 18.54
C SER A 9 22.88 43.54 18.92
N PRO A 10 22.98 42.54 18.03
CA PRO A 10 23.67 41.30 18.35
C PRO A 10 25.19 41.53 18.47
N PRO A 11 25.90 40.71 19.26
CA PRO A 11 27.33 40.86 19.44
C PRO A 11 28.05 40.49 18.14
N ARG A 12 28.84 41.44 17.62
CA ARG A 12 29.84 41.16 16.59
C ARG A 12 31.03 40.47 17.25
N THR A 13 31.24 39.20 16.96
CA THR A 13 32.48 38.49 17.28
C THR A 13 33.61 39.00 16.39
N SER A 14 34.68 39.45 17.04
CA SER A 14 35.90 39.98 16.44
C SER A 14 36.62 38.97 15.54
N GLU A 15 37.24 39.53 14.50
CA GLU A 15 38.15 38.92 13.53
C GLU A 15 39.32 38.18 14.18
N GLN A 16 39.63 36.97 13.70
CA GLN A 16 40.99 36.57 13.30
C GLN A 16 41.02 35.12 12.79
N ASP A 17 41.14 35.00 11.47
CA ASP A 17 41.95 33.96 10.82
C ASP A 17 42.53 34.62 9.55
N PRO A 18 43.85 34.68 9.31
CA PRO A 18 44.41 35.43 8.21
C PRO A 18 44.34 34.58 6.94
N ALA A 19 43.13 34.35 6.43
CA ALA A 19 42.99 33.99 5.02
C ALA A 19 43.30 35.25 4.20
N GLN A 20 44.26 35.13 3.30
CA GLN A 20 44.72 36.16 2.37
C GLN A 20 43.55 37.03 1.88
N SER A 21 43.70 38.36 1.93
CA SER A 21 42.66 39.27 1.45
C SER A 21 42.39 39.00 -0.04
N ALA A 22 41.32 38.25 -0.30
CA ALA A 22 40.92 37.92 -1.66
C ALA A 22 40.77 39.21 -2.47
N THR A 23 41.33 39.23 -3.66
CA THR A 23 41.21 40.37 -4.58
C THR A 23 39.74 40.56 -4.97
N PHE A 24 39.39 41.77 -5.45
CA PHE A 24 38.04 42.00 -5.96
C PHE A 24 37.67 41.00 -7.07
N ALA A 25 38.64 40.61 -7.90
CA ALA A 25 38.45 39.60 -8.93
C ALA A 25 38.11 38.21 -8.35
N GLU A 26 38.78 37.78 -7.27
CA GLU A 26 38.47 36.51 -6.58
C GLU A 26 37.09 36.54 -5.91
N ARG A 27 36.71 37.67 -5.30
CA ARG A 27 35.35 37.84 -4.74
C ARG A 27 34.28 37.79 -5.83
N LEU A 28 34.53 38.40 -6.99
CA LEU A 28 33.62 38.37 -8.12
C LEU A 28 33.51 36.97 -8.75
N ALA A 29 34.63 36.25 -8.86
CA ALA A 29 34.65 34.87 -9.35
C ALA A 29 33.85 33.93 -8.44
N HIS A 30 34.03 34.03 -7.12
CA HIS A 30 33.28 33.23 -6.15
C HIS A 30 31.77 33.51 -6.22
N ALA A 31 31.36 34.79 -6.33
CA ALA A 31 29.96 35.15 -6.49
C ALA A 31 29.36 34.62 -7.82
N ALA A 32 30.15 34.59 -8.89
CA ALA A 32 29.73 34.02 -10.17
C ALA A 32 29.58 32.48 -10.10
N GLU A 33 30.48 31.80 -9.38
CA GLU A 33 30.38 30.36 -9.12
C GLU A 33 29.15 30.01 -8.27
N GLU A 34 28.90 30.75 -7.19
CA GLU A 34 27.70 30.59 -6.35
C GLU A 34 26.41 30.83 -7.15
N ALA A 35 26.38 31.86 -8.00
CA ALA A 35 25.25 32.12 -8.88
C ALA A 35 25.03 30.95 -9.85
N THR A 36 26.10 30.43 -10.46
CA THR A 36 26.04 29.28 -11.38
C THR A 36 25.53 28.02 -10.66
N GLN A 37 26.02 27.75 -9.45
CA GLN A 37 25.55 26.63 -8.63
C GLN A 37 24.07 26.78 -8.24
N SER A 38 23.65 28.00 -7.90
CA SER A 38 22.25 28.30 -7.57
C SER A 38 21.33 28.11 -8.78
N THR A 39 21.74 28.56 -9.97
CA THR A 39 21.02 28.32 -11.22
C THR A 39 20.91 26.84 -11.55
N ASN A 40 21.99 26.07 -11.40
CA ASN A 40 21.96 24.62 -11.61
C ASN A 40 21.00 23.92 -10.64
N ARG A 41 21.02 24.29 -9.35
CA ARG A 41 20.08 23.75 -8.35
C ARG A 41 18.64 24.08 -8.70
N LEU A 42 18.36 25.31 -9.12
CA LEU A 42 17.01 25.72 -9.53
C LEU A 42 16.55 24.97 -10.79
N SER A 43 17.41 24.77 -11.78
CA SER A 43 17.10 23.97 -12.98
C SER A 43 16.74 22.54 -12.60
N THR A 44 17.59 21.86 -11.82
CA THR A 44 17.33 20.48 -11.38
C THR A 44 16.03 20.34 -10.58
N LEU A 45 15.70 21.32 -9.74
CA LEU A 45 14.44 21.35 -8.99
C LEU A 45 13.23 21.52 -9.91
N THR A 46 13.34 22.39 -10.91
CA THR A 46 12.26 22.68 -11.86
C THR A 46 11.99 21.46 -12.76
N ASP A 47 13.05 20.80 -13.23
CA ASP A 47 12.96 19.59 -14.05
C ASP A 47 12.36 18.42 -13.26
N SER A 48 12.79 18.24 -12.01
CA SER A 48 12.22 17.22 -11.11
C SER A 48 10.72 17.47 -10.82
N HIS A 49 10.34 18.73 -10.59
CA HIS A 49 8.95 19.09 -10.36
C HIS A 49 8.07 18.90 -11.61
N ALA A 50 8.58 19.24 -12.79
CA ALA A 50 7.88 19.03 -14.06
C ALA A 50 7.63 17.52 -14.30
N MET A 51 8.66 16.69 -14.14
CA MET A 51 8.55 15.23 -14.27
C MET A 51 7.56 14.62 -13.27
N ALA A 52 7.57 15.07 -12.01
CA ALA A 52 6.60 14.62 -11.01
C ALA A 52 5.15 15.02 -11.37
N SER A 53 4.97 16.24 -11.90
CA SER A 53 3.66 16.75 -12.34
C SER A 53 3.09 15.99 -13.54
N GLU A 54 3.93 15.68 -14.54
CA GLU A 54 3.55 14.89 -15.71
C GLU A 54 3.20 13.45 -15.32
N THR A 55 4.00 12.84 -14.45
CA THR A 55 3.75 11.48 -13.93
C THR A 55 2.39 11.41 -13.22
N GLN A 56 2.10 12.36 -12.33
CA GLN A 56 0.83 12.41 -11.61
C GLN A 56 -0.37 12.64 -12.54
N THR A 57 -0.19 13.43 -13.59
CA THR A 57 -1.22 13.67 -14.61
C THR A 57 -1.54 12.40 -15.40
N GLU A 58 -0.52 11.63 -15.80
CA GLU A 58 -0.71 10.36 -16.49
C GLU A 58 -1.34 9.29 -15.58
N ILE A 59 -0.97 9.24 -14.29
CA ILE A 59 -1.66 8.39 -13.29
C ILE A 59 -3.15 8.71 -13.28
N ASN A 60 -3.50 9.99 -13.19
CA ASN A 60 -4.90 10.43 -13.12
C ASN A 60 -5.66 10.09 -14.41
N ARG A 61 -5.02 10.25 -15.58
CA ARG A 61 -5.62 9.88 -16.88
C ARG A 61 -5.91 8.38 -16.95
N ARG A 62 -4.96 7.52 -16.55
CA ARG A 62 -5.14 6.06 -16.52
C ARG A 62 -6.25 5.66 -15.55
N ARG A 63 -6.26 6.25 -14.34
CA ARG A 63 -7.33 6.03 -13.36
C ARG A 63 -8.69 6.40 -13.93
N ALA A 64 -8.81 7.54 -14.62
CA ALA A 64 -10.06 7.95 -15.25
C ALA A 64 -10.49 6.99 -16.36
N ALA A 65 -9.57 6.57 -17.23
CA ALA A 65 -9.85 5.69 -18.36
C ALA A 65 -10.31 4.28 -17.93
N HIS A 66 -9.76 3.76 -16.84
CA HIS A 66 -10.00 2.39 -16.38
C HIS A 66 -10.88 2.30 -15.12
N LYS A 67 -11.39 3.42 -14.62
CA LYS A 67 -12.21 3.54 -13.40
C LYS A 67 -13.33 2.49 -13.35
N THR A 68 -14.15 2.43 -14.39
CA THR A 68 -15.32 1.55 -14.46
C THR A 68 -14.92 0.07 -14.46
N ALA A 69 -13.89 -0.28 -15.24
CA ALA A 69 -13.40 -1.66 -15.33
C ALA A 69 -12.80 -2.13 -13.99
N TYR A 70 -12.03 -1.25 -13.33
CA TYR A 70 -11.49 -1.54 -12.01
C TYR A 70 -12.60 -1.74 -10.96
N TYR A 71 -13.61 -0.87 -10.92
CA TYR A 71 -14.70 -1.02 -9.96
C TYR A 71 -15.52 -2.29 -10.19
N ALA A 72 -15.87 -2.60 -11.44
CA ALA A 72 -16.59 -3.83 -11.77
C ALA A 72 -15.79 -5.07 -11.34
N PHE A 73 -14.47 -5.07 -11.55
CA PHE A 73 -13.59 -6.12 -11.04
C PHE A 73 -13.59 -6.17 -9.50
N ALA A 74 -13.38 -5.03 -8.83
CA ALA A 74 -13.27 -4.96 -7.38
C ALA A 74 -14.55 -5.44 -6.68
N GLU A 75 -15.72 -5.06 -7.21
CA GLU A 75 -17.03 -5.53 -6.74
C GLU A 75 -17.17 -7.05 -6.91
N ALA A 76 -16.88 -7.58 -8.10
CA ALA A 76 -16.96 -9.02 -8.35
C ALA A 76 -15.98 -9.83 -7.48
N ALA A 77 -14.78 -9.31 -7.27
CA ALA A 77 -13.78 -9.91 -6.39
C ALA A 77 -14.22 -9.91 -4.92
N GLU A 78 -14.85 -8.83 -4.46
CA GLU A 78 -15.40 -8.74 -3.11
C GLU A 78 -16.54 -9.73 -2.89
N HIS A 79 -17.47 -9.86 -3.85
CA HIS A 79 -18.50 -10.89 -3.79
C HIS A 79 -17.92 -12.30 -3.67
N ARG A 80 -16.84 -12.62 -4.40
CA ARG A 80 -16.15 -13.92 -4.27
C ARG A 80 -15.50 -14.08 -2.90
N ARG A 81 -14.83 -13.06 -2.37
CA ARG A 81 -14.26 -13.10 -1.01
C ARG A 81 -15.32 -13.36 0.06
N GLN A 82 -16.46 -12.67 -0.01
CA GLN A 82 -17.58 -12.87 0.92
C GLN A 82 -18.12 -14.31 0.86
N ARG A 83 -18.21 -14.89 -0.35
CA ARG A 83 -18.56 -16.30 -0.51
C ARG A 83 -17.55 -17.23 0.15
N VAL A 84 -16.24 -16.99 -0.03
CA VAL A 84 -15.17 -17.76 0.63
C VAL A 84 -15.30 -17.67 2.15
N CYS A 85 -15.50 -16.47 2.72
CA CYS A 85 -15.71 -16.30 4.16
C CYS A 85 -16.92 -17.09 4.67
N SER A 86 -18.05 -17.01 3.95
CA SER A 86 -19.27 -17.76 4.29
C SER A 86 -19.08 -19.28 4.25
N LEU A 87 -18.21 -19.77 3.35
CA LEU A 87 -17.86 -21.18 3.27
C LEU A 87 -16.97 -21.63 4.42
N MET A 88 -16.02 -20.78 4.83
CA MET A 88 -15.16 -21.05 5.98
C MET A 88 -15.99 -21.17 7.26
N VAL A 89 -16.95 -20.25 7.47
CA VAL A 89 -17.86 -20.29 8.62
C VAL A 89 -18.69 -21.57 8.62
N ARG A 90 -19.32 -21.93 7.49
CA ARG A 90 -20.10 -23.18 7.40
C ARG A 90 -19.25 -24.41 7.68
N ASN A 91 -18.04 -24.49 7.10
CA ASN A 91 -17.09 -25.57 7.38
C ASN A 91 -16.74 -25.66 8.87
N ALA A 92 -16.47 -24.52 9.51
CA ALA A 92 -16.14 -24.49 10.94
C ALA A 92 -17.32 -24.97 11.81
N CYS A 93 -18.54 -24.50 11.53
CA CYS A 93 -19.74 -24.92 12.24
C CYS A 93 -20.00 -26.42 12.11
N SER A 94 -19.95 -26.96 10.88
CA SER A 94 -20.12 -28.39 10.62
C SER A 94 -19.07 -29.26 11.32
N ASN A 95 -17.80 -28.83 11.31
CA ASN A 95 -16.75 -29.54 12.04
C ASN A 95 -16.93 -29.44 13.57
N GLY A 96 -17.45 -28.32 14.07
CA GLY A 96 -17.78 -28.16 15.49
C GLY A 96 -18.88 -29.14 15.93
N LEU A 97 -19.97 -29.23 15.17
CA LEU A 97 -21.06 -30.17 15.42
C LEU A 97 -20.57 -31.62 15.37
N LYS A 98 -19.75 -31.98 14.37
CA LYS A 98 -19.16 -33.32 14.27
C LYS A 98 -18.36 -33.68 15.53
N LYS A 99 -17.53 -32.77 16.04
CA LYS A 99 -16.76 -32.97 17.27
C LYS A 99 -17.64 -33.09 18.51
N GLN A 100 -18.73 -32.33 18.58
CA GLN A 100 -19.70 -32.45 19.68
C GLN A 100 -20.36 -33.82 19.67
N ASN A 101 -20.75 -34.33 18.50
CA ASN A 101 -21.32 -35.67 18.36
C ASN A 101 -20.30 -36.76 18.71
N GLU A 102 -19.05 -36.64 18.25
CA GLU A 102 -17.96 -37.56 18.59
C GLU A 102 -17.72 -37.61 20.10
N LYS A 103 -17.75 -36.46 20.77
CA LYS A 103 -17.66 -36.38 22.24
C LYS A 103 -18.86 -37.02 22.91
N ALA A 104 -20.07 -36.73 22.45
CA ALA A 104 -21.30 -37.29 23.01
C ALA A 104 -21.32 -38.83 22.94
N ILE A 105 -20.86 -39.40 21.81
CA ILE A 105 -20.66 -40.84 21.63
C ILE A 105 -19.60 -41.39 22.61
N ALA A 106 -18.45 -40.73 22.72
CA ALA A 106 -17.37 -41.17 23.61
C ALA A 106 -17.76 -41.11 25.09
N ASP A 107 -18.54 -40.10 25.49
CA ASP A 107 -19.03 -39.91 26.85
C ASP A 107 -20.24 -40.80 27.16
N GLY A 108 -20.75 -41.57 26.18
CA GLY A 108 -21.96 -42.41 26.33
C GLY A 108 -23.25 -41.61 26.52
N THR A 109 -23.24 -40.34 26.10
CA THR A 109 -24.36 -39.41 26.25
C THR A 109 -25.08 -39.26 24.90
N GLY A 110 -26.27 -39.85 24.78
CA GLY A 110 -27.12 -39.74 23.58
C GLY A 110 -27.22 -41.02 22.76
N ASP A 111 -28.01 -40.96 21.69
CA ASP A 111 -28.23 -42.09 20.78
C ASP A 111 -27.06 -42.21 19.79
N VAL A 112 -26.22 -43.23 20.00
CA VAL A 112 -25.04 -43.51 19.19
C VAL A 112 -25.40 -43.70 17.71
N ALA A 113 -26.51 -44.37 17.40
CA ALA A 113 -26.89 -44.63 16.01
C ALA A 113 -27.30 -43.33 15.32
N ALA A 114 -28.10 -42.50 15.99
CA ALA A 114 -28.52 -41.20 15.47
C ALA A 114 -27.33 -40.24 15.27
N LEU A 115 -26.44 -40.13 16.26
CA LEU A 115 -25.26 -39.26 16.18
C LEU A 115 -24.27 -39.70 15.10
N THR A 116 -24.10 -41.02 14.91
CA THR A 116 -23.26 -41.57 13.84
C THR A 116 -23.84 -41.26 12.46
N ALA A 117 -25.16 -41.42 12.29
CA ALA A 117 -25.84 -41.06 11.04
C ALA A 117 -25.70 -39.57 10.71
N GLN A 118 -25.88 -38.70 11.71
CA GLN A 118 -25.71 -37.25 11.54
C GLN A 118 -24.27 -36.88 11.16
N ASN A 119 -23.27 -37.51 11.77
CA ASN A 119 -21.87 -37.29 11.41
C ASN A 119 -21.55 -37.68 9.96
N GLU A 120 -22.17 -38.76 9.48
CA GLU A 120 -22.03 -39.19 8.10
C GLU A 120 -22.70 -38.21 7.12
N GLU A 121 -23.88 -37.70 7.46
CA GLU A 121 -24.55 -36.65 6.70
C GLU A 121 -23.71 -35.37 6.62
N ILE A 122 -23.17 -34.92 7.76
CA ILE A 122 -22.25 -33.76 7.82
C ILE A 122 -21.04 -34.01 6.91
N ARG A 123 -20.45 -35.20 6.94
CA ARG A 123 -19.28 -35.56 6.13
C ARG A 123 -19.60 -35.48 4.63
N LEU A 124 -20.75 -36.01 4.20
CA LEU A 124 -21.20 -35.96 2.81
C LEU A 124 -21.49 -34.52 2.38
N GLY A 125 -22.20 -33.75 3.22
CA GLY A 125 -22.49 -32.34 2.99
C GLY A 125 -21.21 -31.50 2.82
N LEU A 126 -20.21 -31.70 3.69
CA LEU A 126 -18.91 -31.04 3.57
C LEU A 126 -18.18 -31.37 2.26
N ARG A 127 -18.22 -32.63 1.83
CA ARG A 127 -17.61 -33.05 0.55
C ARG A 127 -18.30 -32.42 -0.65
N GLN A 128 -19.62 -32.29 -0.60
CA GLN A 128 -20.36 -31.62 -1.67
C GLN A 128 -20.04 -30.14 -1.69
N LEU A 129 -20.11 -29.48 -0.54
CA LEU A 129 -19.78 -28.06 -0.38
C LEU A 129 -18.36 -27.75 -0.84
N ASN A 130 -17.37 -28.58 -0.50
CA ASN A 130 -16.00 -28.37 -0.94
C ASN A 130 -15.82 -28.56 -2.46
N ARG A 131 -16.55 -29.50 -3.08
CA ARG A 131 -16.53 -29.69 -4.55
C ARG A 131 -17.15 -28.51 -5.28
N GLU A 132 -18.32 -28.06 -4.86
CA GLU A 132 -19.03 -26.94 -5.49
C GLU A 132 -18.27 -25.62 -5.38
N ASN A 133 -17.45 -25.46 -4.34
CA ASN A 133 -16.78 -24.20 -4.06
C ASN A 133 -15.28 -24.17 -4.34
N ALA A 134 -14.70 -25.27 -4.84
CA ALA A 134 -13.30 -25.29 -5.27
C ALA A 134 -13.00 -24.20 -6.31
N ALA A 135 -13.87 -24.04 -7.31
CA ALA A 135 -13.75 -23.01 -8.34
C ALA A 135 -13.76 -21.59 -7.75
N VAL A 136 -14.60 -21.34 -6.74
CA VAL A 136 -14.74 -20.02 -6.10
C VAL A 136 -13.46 -19.62 -5.37
N VAL A 137 -12.85 -20.57 -4.66
CA VAL A 137 -11.59 -20.34 -3.95
C VAL A 137 -10.46 -20.06 -4.94
N ASP A 138 -10.41 -20.81 -6.05
CA ASP A 138 -9.37 -20.60 -7.07
C ASP A 138 -9.56 -19.30 -7.86
N GLU A 139 -10.80 -18.87 -8.08
CA GLU A 139 -11.10 -17.54 -8.60
C GLU A 139 -10.68 -16.43 -7.63
N ALA A 140 -11.00 -16.57 -6.34
CA ALA A 140 -10.59 -15.60 -5.33
C ALA A 140 -9.06 -15.48 -5.20
N LYS A 141 -8.32 -16.58 -5.40
CA LYS A 141 -6.84 -16.53 -5.49
C LYS A 141 -6.39 -15.75 -6.74
N ARG A 142 -7.01 -16.00 -7.90
CA ARG A 142 -6.72 -15.27 -9.14
C ARG A 142 -7.02 -13.78 -9.00
N ASP A 143 -8.05 -13.39 -8.25
CA ASP A 143 -8.36 -11.99 -7.98
C ASP A 143 -7.21 -11.26 -7.27
N ILE A 144 -6.45 -11.94 -6.40
CA ILE A 144 -5.28 -11.34 -5.74
C ILE A 144 -4.21 -10.98 -6.77
N GLU A 145 -3.97 -11.84 -7.76
CA GLU A 145 -3.01 -11.58 -8.84
C GLU A 145 -3.48 -10.44 -9.74
N VAL A 146 -4.78 -10.38 -10.06
CA VAL A 146 -5.36 -9.30 -10.86
C VAL A 146 -5.30 -7.97 -10.10
N GLN A 147 -5.57 -7.98 -8.79
CA GLN A 147 -5.41 -6.79 -7.95
C GLN A 147 -3.96 -6.30 -7.95
N ARG A 148 -2.97 -7.18 -7.78
CA ARG A 148 -1.55 -6.82 -7.87
C ARG A 148 -1.18 -6.18 -9.21
N LYS A 149 -1.77 -6.67 -10.32
CA LYS A 149 -1.58 -6.08 -11.65
C LYS A 149 -2.19 -4.68 -11.74
N TRP A 150 -3.38 -4.47 -11.18
CA TRP A 150 -3.99 -3.15 -11.10
C TRP A 150 -3.17 -2.19 -10.23
N ASP A 151 -2.70 -2.66 -9.07
CA ASP A 151 -1.85 -1.87 -8.18
C ASP A 151 -0.55 -1.46 -8.91
N ALA A 152 0.11 -2.39 -9.61
CA ALA A 152 1.30 -2.09 -10.41
C ALA A 152 1.01 -1.13 -11.58
N PHE A 153 -0.12 -1.30 -12.26
CA PHE A 153 -0.54 -0.43 -13.37
C PHE A 153 -0.75 1.03 -12.92
N TYR A 154 -1.29 1.23 -11.72
CA TYR A 154 -1.53 2.56 -11.14
C TYR A 154 -0.38 3.11 -10.30
N ALA A 155 0.54 2.27 -9.84
CA ALA A 155 1.71 2.68 -9.08
C ALA A 155 2.76 3.41 -9.93
N LEU A 156 2.72 3.28 -11.27
CA LEU A 156 3.56 3.99 -12.25
C LEU A 156 5.00 4.10 -11.73
N ARG A 157 5.83 3.03 -11.84
CA ARG A 157 7.22 2.97 -11.35
C ARG A 157 7.90 4.34 -11.44
N SER A 158 7.86 5.10 -10.35
CA SER A 158 8.53 6.39 -10.23
C SER A 158 10.03 6.20 -10.04
N ASP A 159 10.47 4.96 -9.84
CA ASP A 159 11.78 4.62 -9.31
C ASP A 159 12.58 3.69 -10.23
N GLU A 160 12.20 3.54 -11.50
CA GLU A 160 13.11 2.89 -12.47
C GLU A 160 13.89 3.99 -13.18
N PRO A 161 15.16 4.26 -12.79
CA PRO A 161 15.99 5.17 -13.56
C PRO A 161 16.06 4.64 -15.00
N PRO A 162 16.00 5.52 -16.00
CA PRO A 162 16.12 5.09 -17.40
C PRO A 162 17.40 4.27 -17.51
N GLY A 163 17.24 3.04 -18.01
CA GLY A 163 18.32 2.10 -18.20
C GLY A 163 19.47 2.75 -18.97
N VAL A 164 20.66 2.48 -18.46
CA VAL A 164 22.02 2.79 -18.94
C VAL A 164 22.13 2.91 -20.46
#